data_AF-A0A3N9XEH7-F1
#
_entry.id   AF-A0A3N9XEH7-F1
#
_cell.length_a   1.000
_cell.length_b   1.000
_cell.length_c   1.000
_cell.angle_alpha   90.00
_cell.angle_beta   90.00
_cell.angle_gamma   90.00
#
_symmetry.space_group_name_H-M   'P 1'
#
loop_
_entity.id
_entity.type
_entity.pdbx_description
1 polymer ?
#
loop_
_entity_poly.entity_id
_entity_poly.type
_entity_poly.pdbx_seq_one_letter_code
_entity_poly.pdbx_strand_id
1 'polypeptide(L)' 'MSRFSMMARVDIPGEVADAEAWIARYRESLTSITETGCGCCVRAWQIDGPQELVDTIPLVLSASTEWDRD' A
#
# COMPACT_ATOMS: atom_id res chain seq x y z
N MET A 1 -7.40 -14.73 -0.23
CA MET A 1 -6.16 -14.00 0.06
C MET A 1 -5.72 -13.35 -1.22
N SER A 2 -5.48 -12.05 -1.16
CA SER A 2 -5.09 -11.23 -2.29
C SER A 2 -3.84 -10.45 -1.94
N ARG A 3 -2.99 -10.24 -2.95
CA ARG A 3 -1.77 -9.47 -2.85
C ARG A 3 -1.94 -8.17 -3.62
N PHE A 4 -1.56 -7.05 -3.02
CA PHE A 4 -1.69 -5.74 -3.62
C PHE A 4 -0.53 -4.81 -3.26
N SER A 5 -0.42 -3.74 -4.02
CA SER A 5 0.63 -2.73 -3.92
C SER A 5 0.04 -1.41 -3.41
N MET A 6 0.65 -0.86 -2.38
CA MET A 6 0.37 0.51 -1.91
C MET A 6 1.59 1.38 -2.17
N MET A 7 1.38 2.59 -2.66
CA MET A 7 2.45 3.56 -2.90
C MET A 7 2.03 4.93 -2.37
N ALA A 8 2.97 5.62 -1.72
CA ALA A 8 2.82 7.00 -1.30
C ALA A 8 4.03 7.81 -1.78
N ARG A 9 3.79 8.99 -2.35
CA ARG A 9 4.85 9.94 -2.72
C ARG A 9 5.21 10.78 -1.52
N VAL A 10 6.52 10.92 -1.27
CA VAL A 10 7.02 11.70 -0.14
C VAL A 10 6.83 13.21 -0.38
N ASP A 11 6.80 13.64 -1.65
CA ASP A 11 6.60 15.03 -2.06
C ASP A 11 5.14 15.48 -2.04
N ILE A 12 4.17 14.55 -1.94
CA ILE A 12 2.75 14.88 -1.81
C ILE A 12 2.37 14.92 -0.33
N PRO A 13 1.98 16.10 0.21
CA PRO A 13 1.58 16.21 1.60
C PRO A 13 0.40 15.28 1.91
N GLY A 14 0.55 14.47 2.96
CA GLY A 14 -0.51 13.58 3.44
C GLY A 14 -0.39 12.14 2.98
N GLU A 15 0.11 11.85 1.76
CA GLU A 15 0.06 10.48 1.21
C GLU A 15 0.77 9.44 2.08
N VAL A 16 1.96 9.77 2.61
CA VAL A 16 2.69 8.85 3.49
C VAL A 16 1.93 8.64 4.80
N ALA A 17 1.39 9.71 5.39
CA ALA A 17 0.65 9.63 6.64
C ALA A 17 -0.66 8.86 6.46
N ASP A 18 -1.37 9.04 5.35
CA ASP A 18 -2.59 8.31 5.01
C ASP A 18 -2.30 6.82 4.78
N ALA A 19 -1.20 6.49 4.11
CA ALA A 19 -0.76 5.10 3.91
C ALA A 19 -0.41 4.42 5.24
N GLU A 20 0.38 5.08 6.10
CA GLU A 20 0.75 4.58 7.41
C GLU A 20 -0.48 4.42 8.32
N ALA A 21 -1.41 5.38 8.29
CA ALA A 21 -2.65 5.32 9.06
C ALA A 21 -3.55 4.15 8.61
N TRP A 22 -3.64 3.92 7.29
CA TRP A 22 -4.37 2.78 6.74
C TRP A 22 -3.72 1.45 7.18
N ILE A 23 -2.40 1.33 7.04
CA ILE A 23 -1.66 0.14 7.47
C ILE A 23 -1.86 -0.13 8.96
N ALA A 24 -1.76 0.91 9.80
CA ALA A 24 -1.96 0.79 11.24
C ALA A 24 -3.38 0.35 11.60
N ARG A 25 -4.39 0.91 10.91
CA ARG A 25 -5.82 0.59 11.12
C ARG A 25 -6.12 -0.88 10.84
N TYR A 26 -5.49 -1.47 9.83
CA TYR A 26 -5.78 -2.85 9.39
C TYR A 26 -4.69 -3.86 9.74
N ARG A 27 -3.66 -3.47 10.49
CA ARG A 27 -2.45 -4.27 10.74
C ARG A 27 -2.74 -5.70 11.21
N GLU A 28 -3.74 -5.86 12.08
CA GLU A 28 -4.15 -7.14 12.67
C GLU A 28 -4.91 -8.04 11.69
N SER A 29 -5.51 -7.47 10.64
CA SER A 29 -6.24 -8.18 9.60
C SER A 29 -5.37 -8.53 8.38
N LEU A 30 -4.16 -7.96 8.29
CA LEU A 30 -3.22 -8.20 7.21
C LEU A 30 -2.34 -9.40 7.50
N THR A 31 -2.22 -10.31 6.53
CA THR A 31 -1.34 -11.48 6.61
C THR A 31 0.13 -11.06 6.65
N SER A 32 0.52 -10.14 5.76
CA SER A 32 1.91 -9.70 5.62
C SER A 32 1.99 -8.30 5.04
N ILE A 33 3.04 -7.58 5.43
CA ILE A 33 3.38 -6.24 4.93
C ILE A 33 4.89 -6.22 4.73
N THR A 34 5.34 -5.83 3.55
CA THR A 34 6.75 -5.69 3.21
C THR A 34 6.98 -4.34 2.55
N GLU A 35 7.86 -3.50 3.11
CA GLU A 35 8.32 -2.30 2.40
C GLU A 35 9.16 -2.69 1.19
N THR A 36 8.82 -2.14 0.03
CA THR A 36 9.51 -2.39 -1.26
C THR A 36 10.03 -1.12 -1.91
N GLY A 37 9.74 0.07 -1.36
CA GLY A 37 10.19 1.35 -1.92
C GLY A 37 11.65 1.67 -1.58
N CYS A 38 12.30 2.52 -2.41
CA CYS A 38 13.62 3.07 -2.09
C CYS A 38 13.62 3.98 -0.85
N GLY A 39 12.44 4.45 -0.42
CA GLY A 39 12.26 5.40 0.67
C GLY A 39 12.74 6.82 0.37
N CYS A 40 13.25 7.04 -0.85
CA CYS A 40 13.91 8.26 -1.30
C CYS A 40 12.93 9.30 -1.87
N CYS A 41 12.03 8.85 -2.74
CA CYS A 41 10.98 9.68 -3.36
C CYS A 41 9.58 9.07 -3.17
N VAL A 42 9.53 7.76 -2.97
CA VAL A 42 8.30 6.99 -2.75
C VAL A 42 8.49 6.03 -1.60
N ARG A 43 7.44 5.87 -0.81
CA ARG A 43 7.23 4.71 0.07
C ARG A 43 6.33 3.75 -0.67
N ALA A 44 6.69 2.47 -0.66
CA ALA A 44 5.90 1.44 -1.31
C ALA A 44 5.85 0.20 -0.43
N TRP A 45 4.70 -0.45 -0.43
CA TRP A 45 4.44 -1.65 0.35
C TRP A 45 3.82 -2.73 -0.53
N GLN A 46 4.26 -3.96 -0.33
CA GLN A 46 3.57 -5.18 -0.74
C GLN A 46 2.78 -5.70 0.45
N ILE A 47 1.48 -5.87 0.25
CA ILE A 47 0.56 -6.24 1.31
C ILE A 47 -0.21 -7.49 0.88
N ASP A 48 -0.31 -8.45 1.78
CA ASP A 48 -1.13 -9.66 1.62
C ASP A 48 -2.24 -9.66 2.67
N GLY A 49 -3.47 -9.94 2.24
CA GLY A 49 -4.62 -9.96 3.15
C GLY A 49 -5.95 -10.36 2.49
N PRO A 50 -7.05 -10.18 3.23
CA PRO A 50 -8.41 -10.33 2.71
C PRO A 50 -8.68 -9.39 1.52
N GLN A 51 -9.41 -9.90 0.51
CA GLN A 51 -9.73 -9.10 -0.68
C GLN A 51 -10.58 -7.87 -0.34
N GLU A 52 -11.48 -7.98 0.63
CA GLU A 52 -12.32 -6.87 1.11
C GLU A 52 -11.53 -5.65 1.58
N LEU A 53 -10.27 -5.84 2.01
CA LEU A 53 -9.40 -4.73 2.41
C LEU A 53 -8.81 -4.01 1.21
N VAL A 54 -8.64 -4.68 0.07
CA VAL A 54 -8.16 -4.07 -1.17
C VAL A 54 -9.09 -2.93 -1.59
N ASP A 55 -10.40 -3.15 -1.50
CA ASP A 55 -11.43 -2.16 -1.83
C ASP A 55 -11.46 -0.96 -0.86
N THR A 56 -10.79 -1.05 0.29
CA THR A 56 -10.71 0.05 1.28
C THR A 56 -9.49 0.94 1.12
N ILE A 57 -8.57 0.60 0.22
CA ILE A 57 -7.36 1.39 -0.02
C ILE A 57 -7.78 2.70 -0.71
N PRO A 58 -7.33 3.86 -0.22
CA PRO A 58 -7.55 5.12 -0.92
C PRO A 58 -7.01 5.03 -2.34
N LEU A 59 -7.83 5.40 -3.34
CA LEU A 59 -7.48 5.31 -4.77
C LEU A 59 -6.15 6.03 -5.09
N VAL A 60 -5.86 7.12 -4.38
CA VAL A 60 -4.61 7.89 -4.50
C VAL A 60 -3.37 7.11 -4.05
N LEU A 61 -3.54 6.14 -3.14
CA LEU A 61 -2.46 5.27 -2.64
C LEU A 61 -2.42 3.90 -3.33
N SER A 62 -3.49 3.53 -4.04
CA SER A 62 -3.54 2.26 -4.77
C SER A 62 -2.67 2.35 -6.01
N ALA A 63 -1.57 1.59 -6.04
CA ALA A 63 -0.89 1.30 -7.29
C ALA A 63 -1.63 0.11 -7.91
N SER A 64 -2.52 0.39 -8.86
CA SER A 64 -3.26 -0.64 -9.62
C SER A 64 -2.31 -1.77 -10.03
N THR A 65 -2.71 -3.00 -9.69
CA THR A 65 -1.87 -4.20 -9.59
C THR A 65 -1.30 -4.74 -10.90
N GLU A 66 -1.37 -3.99 -12.00
CA GLU A 66 -0.68 -4.31 -13.26
C GLU A 66 0.74 -3.73 -13.24
N TRP A 67 1.59 -4.33 -12.41
CA TRP A 67 3.00 -4.41 -12.81
C TRP A 67 3.10 -5.66 -13.68
N ASP A 68 2.72 -5.48 -14.95
CA ASP A 68 2.98 -6.40 -16.04
C ASP A 68 4.48 -6.73 -16.02
N ARG A 69 4.80 -7.99 -15.76
CA ARG A 69 6.14 -8.53 -15.94
C ARG A 69 6.27 -8.88 -17.42
N ASP A 70 6.92 -8.00 -18.18
CA ASP A 70 7.66 -8.44 -19.37
C ASP A 70 8.92 -9.20 -18.94
#